data_AF-A0A1G4TCX3-F1
#
_entry.id   AF-A0A1G4TCX3-F1
#
_cell.length_a   1.000
_cell.length_b   1.000
_cell.length_c   1.000
_cell.angle_alpha   90.00
_cell.angle_beta   90.00
_cell.angle_gamma   90.00
#
_symmetry.space_group_name_H-M   'P 1'
#
loop_
_entity.id
_entity.type
_entity.pdbx_description
1 polymer ?
#
loop_
_entity_poly.entity_id
_entity_poly.type
_entity_poly.pdbx_seq_one_letter_code
_entity_poly.pdbx_strand_id
1 'polypeptide(L)'
;MEAYAADAVDYARDTYGKVLDFSPESLDELEAIAAQLHKSFPKSFLSKFFKPRPSDAQLDSMSKLLGGYLGEVIRRKMGGSWNINEEFHALGLQLAEDD
;
A
#
# COMPACT_ATOMS: atom_id res chain seq x y z
N MET A 1 5.26 5.18 -8.83
CA MET A 1 4.33 4.38 -8.01
C MET A 1 2.99 4.12 -8.69
N GLU A 2 2.64 4.84 -9.76
CA GLU A 2 1.40 4.64 -10.53
C GLU A 2 1.08 3.18 -10.89
N ALA A 3 2.06 2.38 -11.37
CA ALA A 3 1.83 0.97 -11.68
C ALA A 3 1.42 0.15 -10.44
N TYR A 4 2.16 0.29 -9.33
CA TYR A 4 1.80 -0.35 -8.07
C TYR A 4 0.43 0.10 -7.55
N ALA A 5 0.08 1.37 -7.76
CA ALA A 5 -1.22 1.88 -7.36
C ALA A 5 -2.36 1.33 -8.24
N ALA A 6 -2.13 1.14 -9.53
CA ALA A 6 -3.08 0.47 -10.42
C ALA A 6 -3.26 -1.00 -10.02
N ASP A 7 -2.16 -1.70 -9.75
CA ASP A 7 -2.20 -3.07 -9.24
C ASP A 7 -2.97 -3.17 -7.91
N ALA A 8 -2.90 -2.14 -7.06
CA ALA A 8 -3.66 -2.10 -5.81
C ALA A 8 -5.17 -2.01 -6.05
N VAL A 9 -5.60 -1.27 -7.08
CA VAL A 9 -7.02 -1.20 -7.49
C VAL A 9 -7.52 -2.57 -7.93
N ASP A 10 -6.75 -3.25 -8.77
CA ASP A 10 -7.09 -4.60 -9.23
C ASP A 10 -7.10 -5.59 -8.06
N TYR A 11 -6.08 -5.55 -7.20
CA TYR A 11 -5.98 -6.40 -6.02
C TYR A 11 -7.15 -6.21 -5.05
N ALA A 12 -7.55 -4.98 -4.78
CA ALA A 12 -8.68 -4.65 -3.91
C ALA A 12 -10.00 -5.22 -4.45
N ARG A 13 -10.25 -5.00 -5.75
CA ARG A 13 -11.44 -5.51 -6.44
C ARG A 13 -11.47 -7.03 -6.43
N ASP A 14 -10.39 -7.65 -6.89
CA ASP A 14 -10.38 -9.08 -7.19
C ASP A 14 -10.26 -9.96 -5.92
N THR A 15 -9.62 -9.45 -4.86
CA THR A 15 -9.40 -10.21 -3.62
C THR A 15 -10.43 -9.90 -2.54
N TYR A 16 -10.89 -8.64 -2.44
CA TYR A 16 -11.74 -8.19 -1.34
C TYR A 16 -13.10 -7.65 -1.79
N GLY A 17 -13.34 -7.50 -3.10
CA GLY A 17 -14.57 -6.89 -3.62
C GLY A 17 -14.71 -5.41 -3.25
N LYS A 18 -13.60 -4.73 -2.94
CA LYS A 18 -13.56 -3.32 -2.54
C LYS A 18 -13.18 -2.43 -3.71
N VAL A 19 -13.66 -1.19 -3.71
CA VAL A 19 -13.39 -0.22 -4.76
C VAL A 19 -12.36 0.80 -4.27
N LEU A 20 -11.31 0.95 -5.06
CA LEU A 20 -10.27 1.95 -4.89
C LEU A 20 -10.28 2.83 -6.15
N ASP A 21 -10.58 4.13 -6.02
CA ASP A 21 -10.82 5.04 -7.15
C ASP A 21 -9.95 6.30 -7.16
N PHE A 22 -8.96 6.36 -6.27
CA PHE A 22 -8.00 7.44 -6.04
C PHE A 22 -8.61 8.67 -5.33
N SER A 23 -9.82 8.53 -4.78
CA SER A 23 -10.41 9.53 -3.88
C SER A 23 -9.84 9.39 -2.47
N PRO A 24 -9.79 10.48 -1.67
CA PRO A 24 -9.50 10.38 -0.23
C PRO A 24 -10.44 9.43 0.52
N GLU A 25 -11.70 9.35 0.12
CA GLU A 25 -12.72 8.49 0.72
C GLU A 25 -12.37 6.99 0.55
N SER A 26 -11.77 6.62 -0.58
CA SER A 26 -11.32 5.24 -0.81
C SER A 26 -10.16 4.79 0.09
N LEU A 27 -9.55 5.70 0.86
CA LEU A 27 -8.53 5.33 1.86
C LEU A 27 -9.10 4.51 3.02
N ASP A 28 -10.38 4.68 3.36
CA ASP A 28 -11.05 3.83 4.35
C ASP A 28 -11.08 2.36 3.90
N GLU A 29 -11.29 2.15 2.60
CA GLU A 29 -11.26 0.82 1.99
C GLU A 29 -9.85 0.24 1.96
N LEU A 30 -8.84 1.06 1.64
CA LEU A 30 -7.43 0.68 1.67
C LEU A 30 -6.99 0.24 3.08
N GLU A 31 -7.36 1.00 4.12
CA GLU A 31 -7.05 0.67 5.51
C GLU A 31 -7.73 -0.64 5.94
N ALA A 32 -8.99 -0.84 5.54
CA ALA A 32 -9.69 -2.08 5.80
C ALA A 32 -9.04 -3.29 5.11
N ILE A 33 -8.41 -3.12 3.93
CA ILE A 33 -7.61 -4.15 3.26
C ILE A 33 -6.34 -4.42 4.06
N ALA A 34 -5.59 -3.39 4.45
CA ALA A 34 -4.37 -3.53 5.24
C ALA A 34 -4.63 -4.26 6.57
N ALA A 35 -5.72 -3.92 7.26
CA ALA A 35 -6.14 -4.57 8.49
C ALA A 35 -6.50 -6.05 8.29
N GLN A 36 -7.17 -6.40 7.18
CA GLN A 36 -7.48 -7.80 6.85
C GLN A 36 -6.23 -8.59 6.49
N LEU A 37 -5.33 -8.00 5.69
CA LEU A 37 -4.04 -8.60 5.34
C LEU A 37 -3.21 -8.88 6.60
N HIS A 38 -3.09 -7.92 7.51
CA HIS A 38 -2.39 -8.11 8.78
C HIS A 38 -3.04 -9.20 9.66
N LYS A 39 -4.38 -9.26 9.71
CA LYS A 39 -5.10 -10.33 10.43
C LYS A 39 -4.87 -11.72 9.84
N SER A 40 -4.59 -11.81 8.54
CA SER A 40 -4.32 -13.09 7.86
C SER A 40 -2.98 -13.71 8.25
N PHE A 41 -2.06 -12.93 8.84
CA PHE A 41 -0.74 -13.41 9.21
C PHE A 41 -0.78 -14.35 10.42
N PRO A 42 -0.01 -15.45 10.40
CA PRO A 42 0.02 -16.42 11.49
C PRO A 42 0.57 -15.77 12.77
N LYS A 43 -0.26 -15.72 13.83
CA LYS A 43 0.05 -15.04 15.10
C LYS A 43 0.67 -15.93 16.17
N SER A 44 0.67 -17.26 16.00
CA SER A 44 1.08 -18.21 17.04
C SER A 44 2.12 -19.24 16.55
N PHE A 45 2.93 -19.75 17.48
CA PHE A 45 3.95 -20.78 17.22
C PHE A 45 3.37 -22.05 16.57
N LEU A 46 2.17 -22.49 16.97
CA LEU A 46 1.45 -23.62 16.37
C LEU A 46 0.93 -23.31 14.95
N SER A 47 0.56 -22.06 14.65
CA SER A 47 0.11 -21.66 13.32
C SER A 47 1.24 -21.60 12.29
N LYS A 48 2.50 -21.43 12.73
CA LYS A 48 3.69 -21.45 11.87
C LYS A 48 3.95 -22.81 11.21
N PHE A 49 3.43 -23.89 11.79
CA PHE A 49 3.55 -25.24 11.24
C PHE A 49 2.60 -25.49 10.06
N PHE A 50 1.51 -24.71 9.95
CA PHE A 50 0.47 -24.88 8.92
C PHE A 50 0.39 -23.71 7.93
N LYS A 51 0.86 -22.51 8.31
CA LYS A 51 1.00 -21.35 7.42
C LYS A 51 2.32 -20.62 7.72
N PRO A 52 3.24 -20.52 6.76
CA PRO A 52 4.45 -19.73 6.94
C PRO A 52 4.11 -18.25 7.08
N ARG A 53 4.87 -17.52 7.91
CA ARG A 53 4.85 -16.06 7.94
C ARG A 53 5.18 -15.54 6.53
N PRO A 54 4.59 -14.41 6.09
CA PRO A 54 5.01 -13.77 4.85
C PRO A 54 6.53 -13.56 4.84
N SER A 55 7.18 -13.86 3.71
CA SER A 55 8.58 -13.54 3.52
C SER A 55 8.78 -12.02 3.44
N ASP A 56 10.00 -11.56 3.67
CA ASP A 56 10.32 -10.13 3.54
C ASP A 56 10.01 -9.60 2.13
N ALA A 57 10.20 -10.43 1.10
CA ALA A 57 9.81 -10.08 -0.27
C ALA A 57 8.30 -9.91 -0.44
N GLN A 58 7.49 -10.74 0.22
CA GLN A 58 6.03 -10.58 0.23
C GLN A 58 5.62 -9.30 0.98
N LEU A 59 6.25 -9.02 2.12
CA LEU A 59 6.00 -7.80 2.89
C LEU A 59 6.37 -6.55 2.09
N ASP A 60 7.52 -6.54 1.42
CA ASP A 60 7.96 -5.46 0.54
C ASP A 60 6.98 -5.25 -0.63
N SER A 61 6.56 -6.33 -1.28
CA SER A 61 5.59 -6.27 -2.40
C SER A 61 4.25 -5.68 -1.95
N MET A 62 3.72 -6.13 -0.81
CA MET A 62 2.46 -5.61 -0.26
C MET A 62 2.58 -4.15 0.21
N SER A 63 3.74 -3.79 0.77
CA SER A 63 4.02 -2.41 1.18
C SER A 63 4.08 -1.46 -0.02
N LYS A 64 4.71 -1.88 -1.13
CA LYS A 64 4.75 -1.10 -2.37
C LYS A 64 3.39 -0.96 -3.02
N LEU A 65 2.59 -2.02 -3.00
CA LEU A 65 1.22 -2.04 -3.52
C LEU A 65 0.33 -1.04 -2.78
N LEU A 66 0.15 -1.24 -1.47
CA LEU A 66 -0.76 -0.43 -0.65
C LEU A 66 -0.21 1.00 -0.45
N GLY A 67 1.09 1.13 -0.18
CA GLY A 67 1.75 2.43 -0.01
C GLY A 67 1.81 3.22 -1.32
N GLY A 68 1.94 2.55 -2.46
CA GLY A 68 1.86 3.17 -3.77
C GLY A 68 0.51 3.81 -4.02
N TYR A 69 -0.57 3.09 -3.70
CA TYR A 69 -1.92 3.63 -3.79
C TYR A 69 -2.12 4.86 -2.92
N LEU A 70 -1.77 4.76 -1.62
CA LEU A 70 -1.85 5.88 -0.69
C LEU A 70 -1.09 7.11 -1.20
N GLY A 71 0.15 6.91 -1.64
CA GLY A 71 0.97 8.00 -2.18
C GLY A 71 0.40 8.60 -3.46
N GLU A 72 -0.22 7.81 -4.34
CA GLU A 72 -0.90 8.34 -5.53
C GLU A 72 -2.17 9.14 -5.19
N VAL A 73 -2.93 8.75 -4.16
CA VAL A 73 -4.05 9.57 -3.66
C VAL A 73 -3.54 10.93 -3.19
N ILE A 74 -2.49 10.94 -2.36
CA ILE A 74 -1.88 12.17 -1.86
C ILE A 74 -1.35 13.03 -3.02
N ARG A 75 -0.55 12.44 -3.93
CA ARG A 75 0.03 13.13 -5.08
C ARG A 75 -1.02 13.75 -5.99
N ARG A 76 -2.13 13.06 -6.25
CA ARG A 76 -3.22 13.58 -7.08
C ARG A 76 -3.99 14.69 -6.39
N LYS A 77 -4.13 14.63 -5.07
CA LYS A 77 -4.89 15.61 -4.28
C LYS A 77 -4.10 16.87 -3.96
N MET A 78 -2.82 16.72 -3.64
CA MET A 78 -1.95 17.79 -3.12
C MET A 78 -0.82 18.18 -4.09
N GLY A 79 -0.69 17.47 -5.22
CA GLY A 79 0.47 17.62 -6.10
C GLY A 79 1.71 16.93 -5.55
N GLY A 80 2.86 17.19 -6.17
CA GLY A 80 4.14 16.61 -5.81
C GLY A 80 4.65 15.55 -6.79
N SER A 81 5.81 14.98 -6.48
CA SER A 81 6.53 14.04 -7.33
C SER A 81 7.24 12.97 -6.51
N TRP A 82 7.38 11.78 -7.11
CA TRP A 82 8.14 10.69 -6.50
C TRP A 82 9.63 10.91 -6.74
N ASN A 83 10.41 11.00 -5.68
CA ASN A 83 11.86 11.23 -5.73
C ASN A 83 12.59 10.30 -4.75
N ILE A 84 13.90 10.15 -4.94
CA ILE A 84 14.74 9.49 -3.95
C ILE A 84 14.96 10.48 -2.81
N ASN A 85 14.54 10.10 -1.62
CA ASN A 85 14.93 10.78 -0.40
C ASN A 85 16.37 10.39 -0.07
N GLU A 86 17.28 11.36 -0.16
CA GLU A 86 18.72 11.15 0.06
C GLU A 86 19.08 10.84 1.52
N GLU A 87 18.29 11.29 2.49
CA GLU A 87 18.51 11.00 3.91
C GLU A 87 18.23 9.52 4.22
N PHE A 88 17.16 8.98 3.66
CA PHE A 88 16.74 7.60 3.89
C PHE A 88 17.18 6.62 2.80
N HIS A 89 17.82 7.11 1.73
CA HIS A 89 18.17 6.36 0.52
C HIS A 89 17.00 5.52 -0.01
N ALA A 90 15.81 6.12 -0.03
CA ALA A 90 14.56 5.42 -0.35
C ALA A 90 13.66 6.29 -1.23
N LEU A 91 12.84 5.63 -2.06
CA LEU A 91 11.80 6.33 -2.83
C LEU A 91 10.76 6.92 -1.88
N GLY A 92 10.46 8.21 -2.02
CA GLY A 92 9.47 8.93 -1.24
C GLY A 92 8.65 9.90 -2.10
N LEU A 93 7.50 10.33 -1.56
CA LEU A 93 6.68 11.36 -2.19
C LEU A 93 7.11 12.72 -1.66
N GLN A 94 7.66 13.56 -2.54
CA GLN A 94 7.95 14.96 -2.26
C GLN A 94 6.72 15.78 -2.63
N LEU A 95 6.09 16.40 -1.62
CA LEU A 95 4.94 17.28 -1.83
C LEU A 95 5.37 18.57 -2.54
N ALA A 96 4.46 19.16 -3.32
CA ALA A 96 4.66 20.50 -3.82
C ALA A 96 4.67 21.49 -2.64
N GLU A 97 5.55 22.49 -2.68
CA GLU A 97 5.49 23.60 -1.74
C GLU A 97 4.28 24.49 -2.10
N ASP A 98 3.56 24.97 -1.08
CA ASP A 98 2.52 25.98 -1.29
C ASP A 98 3.23 27.32 -1.57
N ASP A 99 3.15 27.83 -2.81
CA ASP A 99 3.66 29.15 -3.22
C ASP A 99 2.94 30.32 -2.51
#